data_AF-A0A4S0IEU8-F1
#
_entry.id   AF-A0A4S0IEU8-F1
#
_cell.length_a   1.000
_cell.length_b   1.000
_cell.length_c   1.000
_cell.angle_alpha   90.00
_cell.angle_beta   90.00
_cell.angle_gamma   90.00
#
_symmetry.space_group_name_H-M   'P 1'
#
loop_
_entity.id
_entity.type
_entity.pdbx_description
1 polymer ?
#
loop_
_entity_poly.entity_id
_entity_poly.type
_entity_poly.pdbx_seq_one_letter_code
_entity_poly.pdbx_strand_id
1 'polypeptide(L)' 'MRPTLKNVWDLVRESVVGFVDDNALSHGAAMAFYAATSLAPVLIIVVAIAGIAFGHDAAQLALSAQISGL' A
#
# COMPACT_ATOMS: atom_id res chain seq x y z
N MET A 1 -7.75 7.14 -39.22
CA MET A 1 -6.99 8.41 -39.04
C MET A 1 -5.77 8.08 -38.19
N ARG A 2 -4.55 8.38 -38.65
CA ARG A 2 -3.34 8.12 -37.83
C ARG A 2 -3.28 9.19 -36.75
N PRO A 3 -3.20 8.85 -35.45
CA PRO A 3 -3.08 9.86 -34.41
C PRO A 3 -1.81 10.66 -34.68
N THR A 4 -1.97 11.96 -34.86
CA THR A 4 -0.85 12.89 -35.01
C THR A 4 -0.11 12.97 -33.68
N LEU A 5 1.20 13.22 -33.72
CA LEU A 5 2.05 13.36 -32.53
C LEU A 5 1.46 14.38 -31.52
N LYS A 6 0.85 15.44 -32.04
CA LYS A 6 0.16 16.47 -31.27
C LYS A 6 -1.04 15.92 -30.47
N ASN A 7 -1.87 15.07 -31.07
CA ASN A 7 -3.04 14.52 -30.40
C ASN A 7 -2.65 13.55 -29.28
N VAL A 8 -1.58 12.78 -29.48
CA VAL A 8 -1.02 11.90 -28.43
C VAL A 8 -0.46 12.74 -27.28
N TRP A 9 0.23 13.82 -27.59
CA TRP A 9 0.75 14.76 -26.59
C TRP A 9 -0.37 15.44 -25.80
N ASP A 10 -1.42 15.93 -26.47
CA ASP A 10 -2.56 16.59 -25.84
C ASP A 10 -3.29 15.62 -24.89
N LEU A 11 -3.49 14.36 -25.30
CA LEU A 11 -4.09 13.31 -24.47
C LEU A 11 -3.27 13.00 -23.21
N VAL A 12 -1.94 12.85 -23.35
CA VAL A 12 -1.05 12.59 -22.20
C VAL A 12 -1.08 13.78 -21.24
N ARG A 13 -1.01 15.01 -21.77
CA ARG A 13 -1.10 16.23 -20.98
C ARG A 13 -2.42 16.30 -20.20
N GLU A 14 -3.55 16.07 -20.86
CA GLU A 14 -4.86 16.12 -20.23
C GLU A 14 -5.01 15.03 -19.15
N SER A 15 -4.49 13.83 -19.40
CA SER A 15 -4.48 12.74 -18.43
C SER A 15 -3.66 13.07 -17.17
N VAL A 16 -2.46 13.66 -17.35
CA VAL A 16 -1.60 14.06 -16.22
C VAL A 16 -2.24 15.19 -15.42
N VAL A 17 -2.83 16.18 -16.09
CA VAL A 17 -3.53 17.29 -15.42
C VAL A 17 -4.71 16.76 -14.62
N GLY A 18 -5.57 15.93 -15.24
CA GLY A 18 -6.70 15.32 -14.54
C GLY A 18 -6.27 14.48 -13.34
N PHE A 19 -5.20 13.68 -13.47
CA PHE A 19 -4.66 12.88 -12.38
C PHE A 19 -4.19 13.74 -11.18
N VAL A 20 -3.58 14.90 -11.45
CA VAL A 20 -3.15 15.84 -10.42
C VAL A 20 -4.34 16.58 -9.81
N ASP A 21 -5.26 17.06 -10.63
CA ASP A 21 -6.47 17.79 -10.20
C ASP A 21 -7.38 16.89 -9.33
N ASP A 22 -7.45 15.60 -9.63
CA ASP A 22 -8.13 14.59 -8.82
C ASP A 22 -7.39 14.25 -7.52
N ASN A 23 -6.30 14.95 -7.19
CA ASN A 23 -5.47 14.70 -6.01
C ASN A 23 -5.00 13.25 -5.89
N ALA A 24 -4.84 12.53 -7.02
CA ALA A 24 -4.58 11.09 -7.01
C ALA A 24 -3.24 10.75 -6.32
N LEU A 25 -2.25 11.64 -6.42
CA LEU A 25 -0.99 11.52 -5.67
C LEU A 25 -1.22 11.58 -4.15
N SER A 26 -2.00 12.56 -3.70
CA SER A 26 -2.33 12.73 -2.27
C SER A 26 -3.16 11.56 -1.75
N HIS A 27 -4.10 11.05 -2.54
CA HIS A 27 -4.86 9.85 -2.20
C HIS A 27 -3.97 8.61 -2.11
N GLY A 28 -3.07 8.40 -3.06
CA GLY A 28 -2.10 7.32 -3.04
C GLY A 28 -1.17 7.41 -1.82
N ALA A 29 -0.67 8.61 -1.52
CA ALA A 29 0.13 8.87 -0.33
C ALA A 29 -0.64 8.59 0.95
N ALA A 30 -1.90 9.01 1.05
CA ALA A 30 -2.75 8.73 2.21
C ALA A 30 -2.96 7.22 2.42
N MET A 31 -3.16 6.45 1.34
CA MET A 31 -3.26 4.98 1.43
C MET A 31 -1.94 4.35 1.88
N ALA A 32 -0.81 4.80 1.36
CA ALA A 32 0.50 4.30 1.76
C ALA A 32 0.82 4.60 3.24
N PHE A 33 0.56 5.84 3.69
CA PHE A 33 0.71 6.21 5.09
C PHE A 33 -0.23 5.42 5.99
N TYR A 34 -1.50 5.27 5.60
CA TYR A 34 -2.45 4.45 6.34
C TYR A 34 -1.95 3.01 6.47
N ALA A 35 -1.52 2.37 5.39
CA ALA A 35 -1.01 1.00 5.41
C ALA A 35 0.25 0.88 6.30
N ALA A 36 1.23 1.77 6.12
CA ALA A 36 2.49 1.72 6.87
C ALA A 36 2.28 1.99 8.37
N THR A 37 1.51 3.02 8.72
CA THR A 37 1.26 3.41 10.12
C THR A 37 0.31 2.44 10.83
N SER A 38 -0.67 1.87 10.13
CA SER A 38 -1.58 0.87 10.72
C SER A 38 -0.94 -0.51 10.85
N LEU A 39 0.19 -0.78 10.20
CA LEU A 39 0.85 -2.09 10.23
C LEU A 39 1.15 -2.55 11.66
N ALA A 40 1.70 -1.67 12.51
CA ALA A 40 2.04 -2.03 13.89
C ALA A 40 0.82 -2.45 14.73
N PRO A 41 -0.28 -1.66 14.86
CA PRO A 41 -1.45 -2.08 15.61
C PRO A 41 -2.14 -3.31 14.99
N VAL A 42 -2.17 -3.43 13.66
CA VAL A 42 -2.73 -4.61 12.99
C VAL A 42 -1.92 -5.86 13.33
N LEU A 43 -0.59 -5.79 13.29
CA LEU A 43 0.28 -6.92 13.66
C LEU A 43 0.08 -7.35 15.11
N ILE A 44 -0.08 -6.40 16.04
CA ILE A 44 -0.39 -6.71 17.44
C ILE A 44 -1.68 -7.55 17.54
N ILE A 45 -2.74 -7.14 16.84
CA ILE A 45 -4.01 -7.86 16.83
C ILE A 45 -3.84 -9.27 16.24
N VAL A 46 -3.14 -9.39 15.11
CA VAL A 46 -2.89 -10.68 14.45
C VAL A 46 -2.10 -11.63 15.36
N VAL A 47 -1.04 -11.15 16.01
CA VAL A 47 -0.23 -11.95 16.94
C VAL A 47 -1.04 -12.38 18.16
N ALA A 48 -1.89 -11.50 18.70
CA ALA A 48 -2.76 -11.84 19.81
C ALA A 48 -3.73 -12.98 19.45
N ILE A 49 -4.38 -12.90 18.29
CA ILE A 49 -5.31 -13.94 17.79
C ILE A 49 -4.55 -15.25 17.54
N ALA A 50 -3.39 -15.19 16.88
CA ALA A 50 -2.56 -16.35 16.63
C ALA A 50 -2.06 -17.00 17.93
N GLY A 51 -1.70 -16.20 18.93
CA GLY A 51 -1.28 -16.68 20.25
C GLY A 51 -2.38 -17.42 21.00
N ILE A 52 -3.64 -16.99 20.86
CA ILE A 52 -4.80 -17.70 21.42
C ILE A 52 -5.06 -19.02 20.68
N ALA A 53 -4.94 -19.04 19.35
CA ALA A 53 -5.25 -20.21 18.53
C ALA A 53 -4.15 -21.29 18.53
N PHE A 54 -2.87 -20.88 18.58
CA PHE A 54 -1.71 -21.76 18.35
C PHE A 54 -0.66 -21.70 19.47
N GLY A 55 -0.83 -20.83 20.46
CA GLY A 55 0.15 -20.59 21.53
C GLY A 55 1.03 -19.37 21.24
N HIS A 56 1.38 -18.64 22.31
CA HIS A 56 2.08 -17.35 22.21
C HIS A 56 3.49 -17.51 21.62
N ASP A 57 4.24 -18.52 22.05
CA ASP A 57 5.61 -18.78 21.59
C ASP A 57 5.65 -19.10 20.09
N ALA A 58 4.68 -19.88 19.59
CA ALA A 58 4.58 -20.22 18.18
C ALA A 58 4.28 -18.99 17.31
N ALA A 59 3.37 -18.12 17.77
CA ALA A 59 3.05 -16.87 17.07
C ALA A 59 4.24 -15.90 17.04
N GLN A 60 4.96 -15.76 18.16
CA GLN A 60 6.13 -14.88 18.24
C GLN A 60 7.30 -15.41 17.39
N LEU A 61 7.54 -16.72 17.39
CA LEU A 61 8.58 -17.36 16.58
C LEU A 61 8.30 -17.21 15.08
N ALA A 62 7.05 -17.38 14.65
CA ALA A 62 6.65 -17.20 13.26
C ALA A 62 6.86 -15.74 12.80
N LEU A 63 6.49 -14.77 13.65
CA LEU A 63 6.70 -13.35 13.34
C LEU A 63 8.20 -12.99 13.26
N SER A 64 9.01 -13.46 14.22
CA SER A 64 10.45 -13.15 14.21
C SER A 64 11.16 -13.76 13.01
N ALA A 65 10.77 -14.97 12.59
CA ALA A 65 11.26 -15.60 11.37
C ALA A 65 10.87 -14.80 10.12
N GLN A 66 9.63 -14.29 10.06
CA GLN A 66 9.15 -13.49 8.93
C GLN A 66 9.90 -12.15 8.80
N ILE A 67 10.18 -11.48 9.93
CA ILE A 67 10.93 -10.22 9.95
C ILE A 67 12.40 -10.45 9.59
N SER A 68 13.00 -11.55 10.06
CA SER A 68 14.41 -11.87 9.81
C SER A 68 14.67 -12.37 8.39
N GLY A 69 13.63 -12.83 7.68
CA GLY A 69 13.69 -13.26 6.28
C GLY A 69 13.34 -12.18 5.24
N LEU A 70 12.95 -10.98 5.69
CA LEU A 70 12.78 -9.77 4.87
C LEU A 70 14.10 -9.01 4.74
#